data_AF-A0A075WEP8-F1
#
_entry.id   AF-A0A075WEP8-F1
#
_cell.length_a   1.000
_cell.length_b   1.000
_cell.length_c   1.000
_cell.angle_alpha   90.00
_cell.angle_beta   90.00
_cell.angle_gamma   90.00
#
_symmetry.space_group_name_H-M   'P 1'
#
loop_
_entity.id
_entity.type
_entity.pdbx_description
1 polymer ?
#
loop_
_entity_poly.entity_id
_entity_poly.type
_entity_poly.pdbx_seq_one_letter_code
_entity_poly.pdbx_strand_id
1 'polypeptide(L)'
;MEKSAYEKYLIKPLTPLPWEHRLILEKGEDIPLEGVLSFSEKDKMLDEGYLPYENGFHHFPDGRAYVACLTKMPKVSAEMIYWWFRWHSEEAIRYQIWYPGKHFDVRTDETGSTHYVTEDVGTGKQRIVIRFMTPAEFGFSKEKLETIDLKRNAIICARVGAEIPGHVVWHTWMCHYAREAEKGVELRSRFWIGEEIEVSGPLALILARLLNRQAVKRRMIPGNIGRHMFHHCAQEYHHLAEILPEVYEEFGGMS
;
A
#
# COMPACT_ATOMS: atom_id res chain seq x y z
N MET A 1 2.95 -3.83 30.54
CA MET A 1 1.66 -3.10 30.58
C MET A 1 1.20 -2.68 29.18
N GLU A 2 2.10 -2.33 28.24
CA GLU A 2 1.69 -1.91 26.88
C GLU A 2 1.07 -3.03 26.00
N LYS A 3 1.58 -4.27 26.05
CA LYS A 3 1.00 -5.36 25.25
C LYS A 3 -0.49 -5.61 25.51
N SER A 4 -0.97 -5.41 26.75
CA SER A 4 -2.38 -5.64 27.06
C SER A 4 -3.30 -4.56 26.49
N ALA A 5 -2.78 -3.37 26.16
CA ALA A 5 -3.59 -2.30 25.57
C ALA A 5 -3.96 -2.62 24.11
N TYR A 6 -3.07 -3.31 23.39
CA TYR A 6 -3.28 -3.67 21.99
C TYR A 6 -3.97 -5.02 21.78
N GLU A 7 -3.99 -5.89 22.80
CA GLU A 7 -4.57 -7.23 22.73
C GLU A 7 -6.01 -7.23 22.22
N LYS A 8 -6.83 -6.24 22.65
CA LYS A 8 -8.22 -6.11 22.19
C LYS A 8 -8.35 -5.91 20.67
N TYR A 9 -7.40 -5.21 20.05
CA TYR A 9 -7.37 -5.01 18.60
C TYR A 9 -6.79 -6.23 17.89
N LEU A 10 -5.78 -6.89 18.49
CA LEU A 10 -5.15 -8.07 17.90
C LEU A 10 -6.11 -9.26 17.77
N ILE A 11 -6.99 -9.45 18.76
CA ILE A 11 -7.99 -10.53 18.76
C ILE A 11 -9.29 -10.14 18.06
N LYS A 12 -9.45 -8.88 17.63
CA LYS A 12 -10.65 -8.42 16.94
C LYS A 12 -10.75 -9.18 15.61
N PRO A 13 -11.90 -9.80 15.29
CA PRO A 13 -12.08 -10.43 13.99
C PRO A 13 -11.84 -9.45 12.86
N LEU A 14 -11.18 -9.91 11.81
CA LEU A 14 -10.99 -9.13 10.59
C LEU A 14 -12.34 -8.68 10.03
N THR A 15 -12.42 -7.43 9.61
CA THR A 15 -13.62 -6.87 8.99
C THR A 15 -13.93 -7.65 7.72
N PRO A 16 -15.16 -8.19 7.55
CA PRO A 16 -15.53 -8.86 6.32
C PRO A 16 -15.38 -7.95 5.11
N LEU A 17 -14.78 -8.46 4.04
CA LEU A 17 -14.67 -7.72 2.79
C LEU A 17 -16.04 -7.43 2.19
N PRO A 18 -16.23 -6.23 1.59
CA PRO A 18 -17.42 -5.93 0.81
C PRO A 18 -17.68 -6.97 -0.28
N TRP A 19 -18.96 -7.10 -0.66
CA TRP A 19 -19.37 -8.07 -1.68
C TRP A 19 -18.60 -7.88 -2.99
N GLU A 20 -18.39 -6.64 -3.42
CA GLU A 20 -17.68 -6.29 -4.65
C GLU A 20 -16.22 -6.74 -4.64
N HIS A 21 -15.49 -6.58 -3.54
CA HIS A 21 -14.12 -7.08 -3.39
C HIS A 21 -14.08 -8.60 -3.38
N ARG A 22 -15.02 -9.25 -2.68
CA ARG A 22 -15.14 -10.72 -2.67
C ARG A 22 -15.43 -11.28 -4.05
N LEU A 23 -16.32 -10.63 -4.82
CA LEU A 23 -16.65 -11.03 -6.18
C LEU A 23 -15.45 -10.93 -7.13
N ILE A 24 -14.66 -9.84 -7.02
CA ILE A 24 -13.40 -9.68 -7.77
C ILE A 24 -12.43 -10.82 -7.43
N LEU A 25 -12.27 -11.11 -6.14
CA LEU A 25 -11.40 -12.18 -5.67
C LEU A 25 -11.88 -13.58 -6.07
N GLU A 26 -13.19 -13.83 -6.08
CA GLU A 26 -13.80 -15.10 -6.48
C GLU A 26 -13.60 -15.35 -7.97
N LYS A 27 -13.93 -14.35 -8.81
CA LYS A 27 -13.73 -14.43 -10.26
C LYS A 27 -12.26 -14.58 -10.62
N GLY A 28 -11.39 -13.82 -9.95
CA GLY A 28 -9.95 -13.86 -10.21
C GLY A 28 -9.56 -13.32 -11.60
N GLU A 29 -10.46 -12.59 -12.25
CA GLU A 29 -10.29 -12.07 -13.60
C GLU A 29 -9.54 -10.73 -13.58
N ASP A 30 -8.62 -10.54 -14.54
CA ASP A 30 -7.97 -9.26 -14.73
C ASP A 30 -8.98 -8.21 -15.21
N ILE A 31 -8.92 -7.00 -14.66
CA ILE A 31 -9.61 -5.85 -15.23
C ILE A 31 -9.08 -5.59 -16.65
N PRO A 32 -9.88 -5.00 -17.55
CA PRO A 32 -9.41 -4.74 -18.90
C PRO A 32 -8.40 -3.58 -18.92
N LEU A 33 -7.61 -3.45 -20.00
CA LEU A 33 -6.49 -2.49 -20.07
C LEU A 33 -6.94 -1.03 -19.92
N GLU A 34 -8.16 -0.68 -20.33
CA GLU A 34 -8.75 0.64 -20.11
C GLU A 34 -9.00 0.97 -18.63
N GLY A 35 -9.02 -0.03 -17.74
CA GLY A 35 -9.08 0.13 -16.30
C GLY A 35 -7.71 0.26 -15.63
N VAL A 36 -6.63 0.13 -16.38
CA VAL A 36 -5.26 0.22 -15.87
C VAL A 36 -4.79 1.67 -15.97
N LEU A 37 -4.46 2.27 -14.83
CA LEU A 37 -3.80 3.58 -14.78
C LEU A 37 -2.29 3.40 -14.98
N SER A 38 -1.70 4.00 -16.01
CA SER A 38 -0.23 4.03 -16.14
C SER A 38 0.40 4.83 -14.99
N PHE A 39 1.60 4.45 -14.54
CA PHE A 39 2.34 5.21 -13.52
C PHE A 39 2.62 6.65 -13.97
N SER A 40 2.87 6.87 -15.27
CA SER A 40 3.05 8.21 -15.84
C SER A 40 1.81 9.10 -15.73
N GLU A 41 0.63 8.49 -15.58
CA GLU A 41 -0.67 9.17 -15.49
C GLU A 41 -1.19 9.24 -14.05
N LYS A 42 -0.36 8.93 -13.05
CA LYS A 42 -0.74 8.91 -11.63
C LYS A 42 -1.43 10.18 -11.13
N ASP A 43 -1.15 11.34 -11.74
CA ASP A 43 -1.83 12.61 -11.46
C ASP A 43 -3.36 12.51 -11.56
N LYS A 44 -3.88 11.64 -12.43
CA LYS A 44 -5.33 11.40 -12.55
C LYS A 44 -5.96 10.80 -11.30
N MET A 45 -5.16 10.26 -10.37
CA MET A 45 -5.66 9.87 -9.05
C MET A 45 -6.18 11.06 -8.25
N LEU A 46 -5.68 12.27 -8.51
CA LEU A 46 -6.07 13.48 -7.79
C LEU A 46 -7.25 14.21 -8.46
N ASP A 47 -7.74 13.71 -9.59
CA ASP A 47 -8.90 14.27 -10.27
C ASP A 47 -10.20 14.02 -9.49
N GLU A 48 -11.18 14.90 -9.71
CA GLU A 48 -12.55 14.73 -9.20
C GLU A 48 -13.20 13.48 -9.80
N GLY A 49 -14.11 12.87 -9.04
CA GLY A 49 -14.82 11.66 -9.48
C GLY A 49 -13.99 10.39 -9.35
N TYR A 50 -14.23 9.41 -10.22
CA TYR A 50 -13.62 8.09 -10.13
C TYR A 50 -13.01 7.69 -11.47
N LEU A 51 -11.90 6.97 -11.42
CA LEU A 51 -11.32 6.36 -12.61
C LEU A 51 -12.11 5.12 -13.00
N PRO A 52 -12.01 4.67 -14.27
CA PRO A 52 -12.47 3.34 -14.63
C PRO A 52 -11.80 2.30 -13.73
N TYR A 53 -12.59 1.46 -13.06
CA TYR A 53 -12.13 0.39 -12.16
C TYR A 53 -11.33 0.89 -10.94
N GLU A 54 -12.03 1.41 -9.94
CA GLU A 54 -11.43 1.71 -8.62
C GLU A 54 -11.09 0.46 -7.79
N ASN A 55 -11.54 -0.73 -8.21
CA ASN A 55 -11.25 -2.00 -7.58
C ASN A 55 -10.90 -3.06 -8.62
N GLY A 56 -9.78 -3.74 -8.45
CA GLY A 56 -9.35 -4.86 -9.28
C GLY A 56 -7.84 -4.93 -9.46
N PHE A 57 -7.40 -5.84 -10.31
CA PHE A 57 -6.01 -6.03 -10.65
C PHE A 57 -5.87 -6.43 -12.12
N HIS A 58 -4.69 -6.24 -12.68
CA HIS A 58 -4.34 -6.67 -14.04
C HIS A 58 -2.93 -7.26 -14.07
N HIS A 59 -2.77 -8.45 -14.63
CA HIS A 59 -1.45 -9.06 -14.88
C HIS A 59 -1.05 -8.88 -16.34
N PHE A 60 0.16 -8.37 -16.56
CA PHE A 60 0.68 -8.15 -17.90
C PHE A 60 1.46 -9.38 -18.41
N PRO A 61 1.54 -9.60 -19.74
CA PRO A 61 2.32 -10.69 -20.32
C PRO A 61 3.82 -10.67 -19.96
N ASP A 62 4.37 -9.51 -19.63
CA ASP A 62 5.77 -9.31 -19.24
C ASP A 62 6.04 -9.58 -17.75
N GLY A 63 5.01 -9.96 -16.98
CA GLY A 63 5.10 -10.26 -15.55
C GLY A 63 4.77 -9.09 -14.63
N ARG A 64 4.56 -7.88 -15.15
CA ARG A 64 4.08 -6.77 -14.32
C ARG A 64 2.69 -7.05 -13.78
N ALA A 65 2.30 -6.32 -12.75
CA ALA A 65 0.91 -6.26 -12.30
C ALA A 65 0.51 -4.86 -11.88
N TYR A 66 -0.77 -4.55 -12.06
CA TYR A 66 -1.41 -3.34 -11.57
C TYR A 66 -2.49 -3.71 -10.56
N VAL A 67 -2.67 -2.90 -9.52
CA VAL A 67 -3.73 -3.07 -8.54
C VAL A 67 -4.40 -1.73 -8.24
N ALA A 68 -5.72 -1.73 -8.20
CA ALA A 68 -6.55 -0.66 -7.69
C ALA A 68 -7.45 -1.17 -6.57
N CYS A 69 -7.51 -0.44 -5.46
CA CYS A 69 -8.41 -0.75 -4.36
C CYS A 69 -8.96 0.54 -3.76
N LEU A 70 -10.28 0.60 -3.64
CA LEU A 70 -11.01 1.67 -2.97
C LEU A 70 -11.61 1.12 -1.68
N THR A 71 -11.24 1.72 -0.57
CA THR A 71 -11.74 1.38 0.77
C THR A 71 -12.46 2.57 1.38
N LYS A 72 -13.73 2.40 1.74
CA LYS A 72 -14.48 3.42 2.48
C LYS A 72 -14.08 3.37 3.96
N MET A 73 -13.66 4.49 4.52
CA MET A 73 -13.21 4.60 5.91
C MET A 73 -14.09 5.62 6.66
N PRO A 74 -15.32 5.24 7.04
CA PRO A 74 -16.18 6.14 7.80
C PRO A 74 -15.54 6.48 9.15
N LYS A 75 -15.76 7.72 9.62
CA LYS A 75 -15.20 8.30 10.86
C LYS A 75 -13.68 8.43 10.90
N VAL A 76 -12.99 8.10 9.81
CA VAL A 76 -11.54 8.31 9.67
C VAL A 76 -11.30 9.65 8.99
N SER A 77 -10.36 10.45 9.52
CA SER A 77 -9.90 11.71 8.93
C SER A 77 -8.53 11.56 8.26
N ALA A 78 -8.15 12.53 7.42
CA ALA A 78 -6.80 12.60 6.86
C ALA A 78 -5.70 12.68 7.93
N GLU A 79 -5.98 13.39 9.03
CA GLU A 79 -5.08 13.49 10.19
C GLU A 79 -4.82 12.10 10.82
N MET A 80 -5.88 11.30 11.01
CA MET A 80 -5.74 9.94 11.53
C MET A 80 -4.87 9.06 10.62
N ILE A 81 -4.99 9.21 9.29
CA ILE A 81 -4.14 8.49 8.33
C ILE A 81 -2.67 8.89 8.49
N TYR A 82 -2.37 10.19 8.51
CA TYR A 82 -0.98 10.66 8.69
C TYR A 82 -0.39 10.33 10.06
N TRP A 83 -1.22 10.32 11.11
CA TRP A 83 -0.82 9.85 12.42
C TRP A 83 -0.50 8.36 12.39
N TRP A 84 -1.39 7.54 11.79
CA TRP A 84 -1.23 6.09 11.72
C TRP A 84 0.10 5.70 11.10
N PHE A 85 0.45 6.27 9.94
CA PHE A 85 1.69 5.98 9.20
C PHE A 85 2.99 6.39 9.92
N ARG A 86 2.88 7.19 10.99
CA ARG A 86 4.00 7.46 11.90
C ARG A 86 3.98 6.51 13.09
N TRP A 87 2.81 6.33 13.68
CA TRP A 87 2.61 5.61 14.94
C TRP A 87 2.78 4.10 14.80
N HIS A 88 2.33 3.49 13.69
CA HIS A 88 2.33 2.03 13.53
C HIS A 88 3.74 1.44 13.44
N SER A 89 4.74 2.23 13.04
CA SER A 89 6.09 1.76 12.76
C SER A 89 7.01 1.71 13.98
N GLU A 90 6.54 2.23 15.12
CA GLU A 90 7.33 2.31 16.36
C GLU A 90 7.43 0.97 17.10
N GLU A 91 6.41 0.11 16.97
CA GLU A 91 6.39 -1.20 17.63
C GLU A 91 5.73 -2.27 16.75
N ALA A 92 6.32 -3.47 16.71
CA ALA A 92 5.79 -4.61 15.96
C ALA A 92 4.30 -4.90 16.23
N ILE A 93 3.85 -4.76 17.48
CA ILE A 93 2.45 -5.01 17.84
C ILE A 93 1.49 -4.00 17.20
N ARG A 94 1.91 -2.74 17.01
CA ARG A 94 1.10 -1.71 16.35
C ARG A 94 0.94 -1.99 14.86
N TYR A 95 1.98 -2.54 14.22
CA TYR A 95 1.87 -3.03 12.85
C TYR A 95 0.99 -4.28 12.73
N GLN A 96 1.06 -5.18 13.71
CA GLN A 96 0.28 -6.42 13.75
C GLN A 96 -1.23 -6.18 13.84
N ILE A 97 -1.70 -5.19 14.61
CA ILE A 97 -3.14 -4.90 14.73
C ILE A 97 -3.76 -4.38 13.42
N TRP A 98 -2.95 -3.91 12.47
CA TRP A 98 -3.43 -3.52 11.14
C TRP A 98 -3.94 -4.73 10.36
N TYR A 99 -3.17 -5.83 10.37
CA TYR A 99 -3.56 -7.06 9.71
C TYR A 99 -3.08 -8.29 10.52
N PRO A 100 -3.84 -8.68 11.56
CA PRO A 100 -3.51 -9.81 12.40
C PRO A 100 -3.27 -11.09 11.58
N GLY A 101 -2.12 -11.74 11.83
CA GLY A 101 -1.71 -12.96 11.14
C GLY A 101 -1.00 -12.76 9.79
N LYS A 102 -0.97 -11.54 9.25
CA LYS A 102 -0.24 -11.19 8.02
C LYS A 102 0.87 -10.18 8.23
N HIS A 103 0.75 -9.29 9.20
CA HIS A 103 1.82 -8.40 9.63
C HIS A 103 2.57 -9.04 10.80
N PHE A 104 3.90 -9.03 10.79
CA PHE A 104 4.70 -9.71 11.81
C PHE A 104 5.66 -8.79 12.56
N ASP A 105 6.35 -7.91 11.84
CA ASP A 105 7.39 -7.07 12.42
C ASP A 105 7.59 -5.80 11.60
N VAL A 106 8.03 -4.73 12.26
CA VAL A 106 8.39 -3.45 11.65
C VAL A 106 9.56 -2.83 12.42
N ARG A 107 10.49 -2.24 11.68
CA ARG A 107 11.51 -1.33 12.21
C ARG A 107 11.72 -0.20 11.21
N THR A 108 12.09 0.98 11.67
CA THR A 108 12.44 2.09 10.78
C THR A 108 13.94 2.30 10.70
N ASP A 109 14.39 3.03 9.68
CA ASP A 109 15.68 3.71 9.72
C ASP A 109 15.66 4.88 10.72
N GLU A 110 16.82 5.54 10.89
CA GLU A 110 16.97 6.67 11.82
C GLU A 110 16.07 7.86 11.47
N THR A 111 15.70 8.02 10.19
CA THR A 111 14.85 9.12 9.73
C THR A 111 13.36 8.82 9.88
N GLY A 112 12.97 7.57 10.10
CA GLY A 112 11.57 7.12 10.09
C GLY A 112 10.96 6.99 8.69
N SER A 113 11.68 7.36 7.62
CA SER A 113 11.16 7.37 6.25
C SER A 113 11.20 6.01 5.56
N THR A 114 12.05 5.10 6.04
CA THR A 114 12.21 3.75 5.48
C THR A 114 11.83 2.71 6.51
N HIS A 115 10.78 1.93 6.21
CA HIS A 115 10.31 0.84 7.05
C HIS A 115 10.84 -0.48 6.50
N TYR A 116 11.40 -1.30 7.38
CA TYR A 116 11.76 -2.69 7.09
C TYR A 116 10.72 -3.55 7.78
N VAL A 117 9.84 -4.16 6.99
CA VAL A 117 8.71 -4.92 7.52
C VAL A 117 8.84 -6.39 7.17
N THR A 118 8.26 -7.22 8.02
CA THR A 118 8.04 -8.63 7.72
C THR A 118 6.54 -8.88 7.62
N GLU A 119 6.09 -9.34 6.46
CA GLU A 119 4.66 -9.53 6.16
C GLU A 119 4.40 -10.65 5.17
N ASP A 120 3.14 -11.06 5.04
CA ASP A 120 2.67 -12.02 4.04
C ASP A 120 1.53 -11.39 3.22
N VAL A 121 1.84 -11.05 1.97
CA VAL A 121 0.86 -10.50 1.01
C VAL A 121 0.07 -11.58 0.27
N GLY A 122 0.18 -12.86 0.67
CA GLY A 122 -0.42 -14.02 0.00
C GLY A 122 0.60 -14.88 -0.75
N THR A 123 1.86 -14.47 -0.76
CA THR A 123 2.99 -15.20 -1.38
C THR A 123 3.92 -15.86 -0.37
N GLY A 124 3.53 -15.87 0.92
CA GLY A 124 4.35 -16.32 2.02
C GLY A 124 5.02 -15.15 2.75
N LYS A 125 5.57 -15.46 3.93
CA LYS A 125 6.23 -14.47 4.79
C LYS A 125 7.52 -13.96 4.16
N GLN A 126 7.61 -12.65 3.94
CA GLN A 126 8.71 -11.97 3.25
C GLN A 126 9.21 -10.79 4.08
N ARG A 127 10.50 -10.48 3.93
CA ARG A 127 11.08 -9.22 4.40
C ARG A 127 11.10 -8.24 3.24
N ILE A 128 10.44 -7.10 3.43
CA ILE A 128 10.41 -6.04 2.43
C ILE A 128 10.85 -4.72 3.05
N VAL A 129 11.22 -3.80 2.16
CA VAL A 129 11.64 -2.44 2.49
C VAL A 129 10.66 -1.49 1.83
N ILE A 130 10.07 -0.59 2.61
CA ILE A 130 9.13 0.44 2.14
C ILE A 130 9.77 1.79 2.40
N ARG A 131 10.15 2.50 1.35
CA ARG A 131 10.67 3.87 1.43
C ARG A 131 9.54 4.84 1.12
N PHE A 132 9.04 5.50 2.15
CA PHE A 132 8.06 6.58 2.00
C PHE A 132 8.72 7.82 1.43
N MET A 133 7.95 8.60 0.67
CA MET A 133 8.41 9.84 0.05
C MET A 133 7.25 10.82 -0.08
N THR A 134 7.60 12.08 -0.31
CA THR A 134 6.60 13.11 -0.56
C THR A 134 5.87 12.85 -1.90
N PRO A 135 4.64 13.33 -2.07
CA PRO A 135 3.95 13.24 -3.37
C PRO A 135 4.75 13.87 -4.53
N ALA A 136 5.50 14.94 -4.26
CA ALA A 136 6.36 15.59 -5.24
C ALA A 136 7.53 14.68 -5.68
N GLU A 137 8.21 14.01 -4.73
CA GLU A 137 9.27 13.04 -5.04
C GLU A 137 8.74 11.79 -5.75
N PHE A 138 7.52 11.37 -5.42
CA PHE A 138 6.81 10.31 -6.15
C PHE A 138 6.52 10.72 -7.60
N GLY A 139 6.49 12.03 -7.88
CA GLY A 139 6.37 12.62 -9.21
C GLY A 139 4.99 13.19 -9.52
N PHE A 140 4.14 13.44 -8.52
CA PHE A 140 2.90 14.19 -8.74
C PHE A 140 3.22 15.63 -9.18
N SER A 141 2.47 16.16 -10.15
CA SER A 141 2.70 17.53 -10.61
C SER A 141 2.38 18.55 -9.51
N LYS A 142 3.17 19.62 -9.47
CA LYS A 142 2.94 20.74 -8.55
C LYS A 142 1.53 21.31 -8.71
N GLU A 143 1.07 21.47 -9.95
CA GLU A 143 -0.27 21.96 -10.27
C GLU A 143 -1.36 21.11 -9.61
N LYS A 144 -1.26 19.77 -9.71
CA LYS A 144 -2.23 18.88 -9.06
C LYS A 144 -2.13 18.87 -7.55
N LEU A 145 -0.94 18.99 -6.98
CA LEU A 145 -0.79 19.04 -5.52
C LEU A 145 -1.39 20.34 -4.93
N GLU A 146 -1.29 21.46 -5.64
CA GLU A 146 -1.89 22.73 -5.23
C GLU A 146 -3.43 22.70 -5.21
N THR A 147 -4.07 21.76 -5.91
CA THR A 147 -5.53 21.58 -5.86
C THR A 147 -6.02 20.77 -4.66
N ILE A 148 -5.12 20.16 -3.88
CA ILE A 148 -5.48 19.26 -2.78
C ILE A 148 -5.30 19.94 -1.42
N ASP A 149 -6.40 20.04 -0.66
CA ASP A 149 -6.35 20.46 0.75
C ASP A 149 -5.88 19.29 1.63
N LEU A 150 -4.60 19.29 2.01
CA LEU A 150 -3.99 18.27 2.87
C LEU A 150 -4.48 18.30 4.33
N LYS A 151 -5.33 19.25 4.73
CA LYS A 151 -6.02 19.18 6.03
C LYS A 151 -7.19 18.20 6.01
N ARG A 152 -7.77 18.00 4.82
CA ARG A 152 -8.97 17.16 4.60
C ARG A 152 -8.64 15.87 3.86
N ASN A 153 -7.46 15.81 3.23
CA ASN A 153 -6.99 14.68 2.44
C ASN A 153 -5.58 14.25 2.86
N ALA A 154 -5.24 12.98 2.66
CA ALA A 154 -3.88 12.48 2.86
C ALA A 154 -3.39 11.74 1.63
N ILE A 155 -2.12 11.96 1.26
CA ILE A 155 -1.44 11.25 0.17
C ILE A 155 -0.21 10.57 0.77
N ILE A 156 -0.17 9.24 0.72
CA ILE A 156 0.94 8.41 1.17
C ILE A 156 1.56 7.74 -0.05
N CYS A 157 2.81 8.06 -0.32
CA CYS A 157 3.55 7.55 -1.46
C CYS A 157 4.75 6.73 -0.99
N ALA A 158 5.01 5.61 -1.64
CA ALA A 158 6.14 4.76 -1.31
C ALA A 158 6.73 4.00 -2.49
N ARG A 159 8.00 3.64 -2.34
CA ARG A 159 8.67 2.63 -3.15
C ARG A 159 8.89 1.39 -2.30
N VAL A 160 8.42 0.25 -2.78
CA VAL A 160 8.56 -1.05 -2.10
C VAL A 160 9.62 -1.88 -2.81
N GLY A 161 10.47 -2.53 -2.02
CA GLY A 161 11.50 -3.44 -2.50
C GLY A 161 11.65 -4.70 -1.65
N ALA A 162 12.22 -5.73 -2.25
CA ALA A 162 12.58 -6.96 -1.55
C ALA A 162 13.98 -6.82 -0.95
N GLU A 163 14.12 -7.18 0.33
CA GLU A 163 15.43 -7.27 0.98
C GLU A 163 16.08 -8.59 0.60
N ILE A 164 17.23 -8.53 -0.07
CA ILE A 164 18.08 -9.68 -0.35
C ILE A 164 19.47 -9.44 0.26
N PRO A 165 20.29 -10.48 0.52
CA PRO A 165 21.60 -10.28 1.13
C PRO A 165 22.44 -9.22 0.40
N GLY A 166 22.72 -8.11 1.08
CA GLY A 166 23.55 -7.01 0.57
C GLY A 166 22.88 -6.03 -0.40
N HIS A 167 21.61 -6.25 -0.79
CA HIS A 167 20.92 -5.41 -1.78
C HIS A 167 19.43 -5.24 -1.45
N VAL A 168 18.84 -4.18 -2.00
CA VAL A 168 17.39 -4.01 -2.07
C VAL A 168 17.00 -4.00 -3.54
N VAL A 169 16.02 -4.83 -3.90
CA VAL A 169 15.44 -4.86 -5.25
C VAL A 169 14.09 -4.13 -5.20
N TRP A 170 14.09 -2.86 -5.58
CA TRP A 170 12.88 -2.05 -5.64
C TRP A 170 12.01 -2.48 -6.82
N HIS A 171 10.75 -2.79 -6.57
CA HIS A 171 9.88 -3.39 -7.58
C HIS A 171 8.49 -2.77 -7.66
N THR A 172 7.97 -2.11 -6.62
CA THR A 172 6.60 -1.57 -6.65
C THR A 172 6.58 -0.09 -6.32
N TRP A 173 5.89 0.70 -7.15
CA TRP A 173 5.42 2.03 -6.77
C TRP A 173 4.04 1.90 -6.14
N MET A 174 3.81 2.58 -5.03
CA MET A 174 2.59 2.52 -4.24
C MET A 174 2.11 3.93 -3.91
N CYS A 175 0.82 4.19 -4.10
CA CYS A 175 0.17 5.42 -3.66
C CYS A 175 -1.15 5.10 -2.98
N HIS A 176 -1.37 5.67 -1.80
CA HIS A 176 -2.65 5.71 -1.11
C HIS A 176 -3.12 7.16 -1.01
N TYR A 177 -4.26 7.46 -1.63
CA TYR A 177 -4.90 8.76 -1.54
C TYR A 177 -6.17 8.64 -0.69
N ALA A 178 -6.11 9.10 0.56
CA ALA A 178 -7.27 9.28 1.42
C ALA A 178 -7.97 10.56 1.00
N ARG A 179 -8.98 10.42 0.13
CA ARG A 179 -9.81 11.54 -0.31
C ARG A 179 -10.94 11.76 0.68
N GLU A 180 -11.24 13.01 0.98
CA GLU A 180 -12.39 13.36 1.79
C GLU A 180 -13.71 12.83 1.18
N ALA A 181 -14.56 12.30 2.05
CA ALA A 181 -15.90 11.84 1.71
C ALA A 181 -16.91 12.27 2.79
N GLU A 182 -18.21 12.21 2.50
CA GLU A 182 -19.29 12.69 3.39
C GLU A 182 -19.19 12.16 4.84
N LYS A 183 -18.73 10.92 5.02
CA LYS A 183 -18.70 10.24 6.32
C LYS A 183 -17.29 10.00 6.86
N GLY A 184 -16.24 10.58 6.28
CA GLY A 184 -14.85 10.31 6.64
C GLY A 184 -13.93 10.46 5.43
N VAL A 185 -13.12 9.44 5.15
CA VAL A 185 -12.32 9.37 3.92
C VAL A 185 -12.66 8.12 3.12
N GLU A 186 -12.35 8.18 1.82
CA GLU A 186 -12.19 6.99 1.00
C GLU A 186 -10.72 6.86 0.59
N LEU A 187 -10.13 5.70 0.87
CA LEU A 187 -8.74 5.43 0.56
C LEU A 187 -8.64 4.78 -0.81
N ARG A 188 -8.01 5.48 -1.75
CA ARG A 188 -7.75 5.05 -3.12
C ARG A 188 -6.30 4.59 -3.24
N SER A 189 -6.11 3.29 -3.25
CA SER A 189 -4.81 2.64 -3.34
C SER A 189 -4.48 2.26 -4.77
N ARG A 190 -3.23 2.48 -5.20
CA ARG A 190 -2.67 2.00 -6.47
C ARG A 190 -1.30 1.39 -6.26
N PHE A 191 -1.07 0.27 -6.93
CA PHE A 191 0.21 -0.43 -6.94
C PHE A 191 0.63 -0.70 -8.37
N TRP A 192 1.82 -0.25 -8.75
CA TRP A 192 2.46 -0.54 -10.03
C TRP A 192 3.62 -1.48 -9.79
N ILE A 193 3.35 -2.78 -9.90
CA ILE A 193 4.26 -3.87 -9.57
C ILE A 193 5.08 -4.23 -10.80
N GLY A 194 6.40 -4.13 -10.67
CA GLY A 194 7.35 -4.46 -11.72
C GLY A 194 7.43 -3.43 -12.84
N GLU A 195 6.77 -2.27 -12.73
CA GLU A 195 6.84 -1.17 -13.71
C GLU A 195 8.29 -0.85 -14.06
N GLU A 196 9.06 -0.62 -13.00
CA GLU A 196 10.50 -0.46 -13.02
C GLU A 196 11.11 -1.34 -11.93
N ILE A 197 12.23 -2.00 -12.23
CA ILE A 197 13.03 -2.71 -11.22
C ILE A 197 14.35 -1.96 -11.03
N GLU A 198 14.65 -1.55 -9.80
CA GLU A 198 15.93 -0.95 -9.44
C GLU A 198 16.63 -1.83 -8.40
N VAL A 199 17.97 -1.78 -8.38
CA VAL A 199 18.78 -2.55 -7.44
C VAL A 199 19.73 -1.59 -6.73
N SER A 200 19.82 -1.66 -5.41
CA SER A 200 20.82 -0.89 -4.66
C SER A 200 22.19 -1.57 -4.66
N GLY A 201 23.26 -0.81 -4.41
CA GLY A 201 24.61 -1.33 -4.20
C GLY A 201 25.48 -1.44 -5.48
N PRO A 202 26.65 -2.10 -5.38
CA PRO A 202 27.57 -2.24 -6.50
C PRO A 202 26.92 -2.97 -7.69
N LEU A 203 27.24 -2.57 -8.92
CA LEU A 203 26.70 -3.14 -10.16
C LEU A 203 25.18 -2.96 -10.36
N ALA A 204 24.53 -2.08 -9.57
CA ALA A 204 23.11 -1.75 -9.65
C ALA A 204 22.58 -1.62 -11.08
N LEU A 205 23.26 -0.85 -11.94
CA LEU A 205 22.83 -0.61 -13.32
C LEU A 205 22.82 -1.88 -14.18
N ILE A 206 23.79 -2.78 -13.99
CA ILE A 206 23.89 -4.02 -14.76
C ILE A 206 22.78 -4.99 -14.32
N LEU A 207 22.59 -5.13 -13.01
CA LEU A 207 21.54 -5.97 -12.44
C LEU A 207 20.15 -5.43 -12.81
N ALA A 208 19.89 -4.14 -12.66
CA ALA A 208 18.63 -3.52 -13.06
C ALA A 208 18.32 -3.75 -14.55
N ARG A 209 19.30 -3.60 -15.45
CA ARG A 209 19.12 -3.89 -16.89
C ARG A 209 18.74 -5.35 -17.15
N LEU A 210 19.36 -6.30 -16.43
CA LEU A 210 19.02 -7.72 -16.55
C LEU A 210 17.61 -7.99 -16.03
N LEU A 211 17.30 -7.49 -14.83
CA LEU A 211 16.02 -7.69 -14.15
C LEU A 211 14.85 -7.06 -14.90
N ASN A 212 15.08 -5.97 -15.64
CA ASN A 212 14.04 -5.33 -16.45
C ASN A 212 13.74 -6.03 -17.79
N ARG A 213 14.47 -7.08 -18.17
CA ARG A 213 14.11 -7.87 -19.37
C ARG A 213 12.78 -8.59 -19.15
N GLN A 214 11.87 -8.52 -20.12
CA GLN A 214 10.52 -9.09 -20.03
C GLN A 214 10.51 -10.56 -19.55
N ALA A 215 11.37 -11.41 -20.13
CA ALA A 215 11.47 -12.82 -19.73
C ALA A 215 11.94 -13.01 -18.27
N VAL A 216 12.78 -12.11 -17.76
CA VAL A 216 13.28 -12.14 -16.38
C VAL A 216 12.19 -11.67 -15.41
N LYS A 217 11.53 -10.54 -15.70
CA LYS A 217 10.37 -10.05 -14.92
C LYS A 217 9.30 -11.12 -14.79
N ARG A 218 8.87 -11.71 -15.91
CA ARG A 218 7.87 -12.79 -15.96
C ARG A 218 8.22 -14.01 -15.09
N ARG A 219 9.52 -14.31 -14.93
CA ARG A 219 9.96 -15.44 -14.10
C ARG A 219 10.04 -15.08 -12.61
N MET A 220 10.38 -13.84 -12.30
CA MET A 220 10.64 -13.40 -10.91
C MET A 220 9.40 -12.90 -10.19
N ILE A 221 8.49 -12.23 -10.88
CA ILE A 221 7.27 -11.69 -10.29
C ILE A 221 6.25 -12.84 -10.17
N PRO A 222 5.68 -13.10 -8.99
CA PRO A 222 4.69 -14.16 -8.82
C PRO A 222 3.46 -13.93 -9.72
N GLY A 223 3.03 -14.97 -10.44
CA GLY A 223 1.98 -14.84 -11.47
C GLY A 223 0.61 -14.40 -10.97
N ASN A 224 0.30 -14.54 -9.68
CA ASN A 224 -0.96 -14.11 -9.05
C ASN A 224 -0.77 -12.88 -8.13
N ILE A 225 0.35 -12.16 -8.24
CA ILE A 225 0.69 -11.10 -7.29
C ILE A 225 -0.36 -9.98 -7.27
N GLY A 226 -0.99 -9.66 -8.40
CA GLY A 226 -2.03 -8.64 -8.49
C GLY A 226 -3.25 -9.03 -7.66
N ARG A 227 -3.69 -10.29 -7.74
CA ARG A 227 -4.81 -10.81 -6.94
C ARG A 227 -4.48 -10.86 -5.45
N HIS A 228 -3.28 -11.33 -5.12
CA HIS A 228 -2.79 -11.43 -3.74
C HIS A 228 -2.68 -10.04 -3.09
N MET A 229 -2.09 -9.07 -3.79
CA MET A 229 -1.95 -7.71 -3.31
C MET A 229 -3.31 -6.99 -3.22
N PHE A 230 -4.23 -7.22 -4.16
CA PHE A 230 -5.61 -6.71 -4.06
C PHE A 230 -6.30 -7.23 -2.79
N HIS A 231 -6.20 -8.53 -2.52
CA HIS A 231 -6.76 -9.13 -1.30
C HIS A 231 -6.15 -8.50 -0.05
N HIS A 232 -4.82 -8.41 0.00
CA HIS A 232 -4.11 -7.91 1.15
C HIS A 232 -4.46 -6.44 1.43
N CYS A 233 -4.39 -5.57 0.41
CA CYS A 233 -4.79 -4.17 0.50
C CYS A 233 -6.27 -4.02 0.90
N ALA A 234 -7.16 -4.83 0.34
CA ALA A 234 -8.57 -4.77 0.72
C ALA A 234 -8.75 -5.13 2.20
N GLN A 235 -8.12 -6.21 2.66
CA GLN A 235 -8.34 -6.71 4.01
C GLN A 235 -7.73 -5.80 5.07
N GLU A 236 -6.49 -5.34 4.88
CA GLU A 236 -5.79 -4.51 5.86
C GLU A 236 -6.50 -3.17 6.04
N TYR A 237 -6.96 -2.51 4.97
CA TYR A 237 -7.56 -1.19 5.07
C TYR A 237 -9.02 -1.23 5.52
N HIS A 238 -9.77 -2.28 5.18
CA HIS A 238 -11.12 -2.45 5.76
C HIS A 238 -11.05 -2.78 7.26
N HIS A 239 -10.01 -3.50 7.70
CA HIS A 239 -9.78 -3.69 9.13
C HIS A 239 -9.32 -2.40 9.81
N LEU A 240 -8.37 -1.68 9.21
CA LEU A 240 -7.91 -0.40 9.71
C LEU A 240 -9.05 0.62 9.83
N ALA A 241 -9.93 0.70 8.83
CA ALA A 241 -11.11 1.56 8.85
C ALA A 241 -12.00 1.36 10.09
N GLU A 242 -12.09 0.12 10.56
CA GLU A 242 -12.91 -0.27 11.71
C GLU A 242 -12.24 0.07 13.05
N ILE A 243 -10.91 -0.04 13.15
CA ILE A 243 -10.19 0.16 14.42
C ILE A 243 -9.63 1.58 14.57
N LEU A 244 -9.24 2.24 13.49
CA LEU A 244 -8.43 3.46 13.51
C LEU A 244 -9.05 4.60 14.33
N PRO A 245 -10.38 4.88 14.30
CA PRO A 245 -10.96 5.92 15.14
C PRO A 245 -10.75 5.67 16.64
N GLU A 246 -10.92 4.43 17.11
CA GLU A 246 -10.75 4.06 18.52
C GLU A 246 -9.28 4.08 18.92
N VAL A 247 -8.39 3.54 18.06
CA VAL A 247 -6.94 3.56 18.31
C VAL A 247 -6.43 5.02 18.34
N TYR A 248 -6.94 5.89 17.48
CA TYR A 248 -6.57 7.31 17.49
C TYR A 248 -7.06 8.03 18.75
N GLU A 249 -8.28 7.77 19.21
CA GLU A 249 -8.81 8.34 20.44
C GLU A 249 -7.98 7.93 21.67
N GLU A 250 -7.55 6.66 21.71
CA GLU A 250 -6.81 6.10 22.84
C GLU A 250 -5.33 6.52 22.86
N PHE A 251 -4.66 6.60 21.70
CA PHE A 251 -3.21 6.79 21.61
C PHE A 251 -2.77 8.07 20.87
N GLY A 252 -3.69 8.78 20.23
CA GLY A 252 -3.39 9.96 19.39
C GLY A 252 -2.76 11.13 20.16
N GLY A 253 -3.10 11.28 21.44
CA GLY A 253 -2.53 12.31 22.32
C GLY A 253 -1.17 11.95 22.95
N MET A 254 -0.62 10.77 22.65
CA MET A 254 0.65 10.30 23.22
C MET A 254 1.89 10.59 22.37
N SER A 255 1.74 11.37 21.27
CA SER A 255 2.83 11.72 20.34
C SER A 255 3.63 12.95 20.76
#